data_AF-A0A1G5Q0R7-F1
#
_entry.id   AF-A0A1G5Q0R7-F1
#
_cell.length_a   1.000
_cell.length_b   1.000
_cell.length_c   1.000
_cell.angle_alpha   90.00
_cell.angle_beta   90.00
_cell.angle_gamma   90.00
#
_symmetry.space_group_name_H-M   'P 1'
#
loop_
_entity.id
_entity.type
_entity.pdbx_description
1 polymer ?
#
loop_
_entity_poly.entity_id
_entity_poly.type
_entity_poly.pdbx_seq_one_letter_code
_entity_poly.pdbx_strand_id
1 'polypeptide(L)'
;MAQSIDKNRARKEQVFKKLRREILAARLKVTLDEQLNRKTSPTVKRLSEMKLPPIARSVNVLNRNTPKVDIARSSGRVQYVDATRNPHSQRSIAS
;
A
#
# COMPACT_ATOMS: atom_id res chain seq x y z
N MET A 1 1.99 23.97 27.20
CA MET A 1 2.03 24.50 25.81
C MET A 1 2.32 23.45 24.72
N ALA A 2 2.98 22.31 24.99
CA ALA A 2 3.36 21.34 23.96
C ALA A 2 2.18 20.61 23.25
N GLN A 3 1.04 20.41 23.91
CA GLN A 3 -0.05 19.59 23.39
C GLN A 3 -0.85 20.17 22.20
N SER A 4 -0.71 21.47 21.90
CA SER A 4 -1.49 22.13 20.84
C SER A 4 -0.90 21.94 19.44
N ILE A 5 0.43 21.74 19.34
CA ILE A 5 1.15 21.59 18.06
C ILE A 5 0.87 20.22 17.44
N ASP A 6 0.83 19.17 18.26
CA ASP A 6 0.62 17.79 17.80
C ASP A 6 -0.77 17.58 17.19
N LYS A 7 -1.81 18.18 17.78
CA LYS A 7 -3.19 18.12 17.26
C LYS A 7 -3.32 18.78 15.88
N ASN A 8 -2.64 19.90 15.67
CA ASN A 8 -2.68 20.61 14.39
C ASN A 8 -1.96 19.82 13.29
N ARG A 9 -0.83 19.20 13.62
CA ARG A 9 -0.10 18.31 12.71
C ARG A 9 -0.96 17.12 12.28
N ALA A 10 -1.55 16.39 13.23
CA ALA A 10 -2.43 15.26 12.92
C ALA A 10 -3.62 15.65 12.02
N ARG A 11 -4.24 16.80 12.27
CA ARG A 11 -5.34 17.32 11.44
C ARG A 11 -4.87 17.63 10.02
N LYS A 12 -3.71 18.27 9.85
CA LYS A 12 -3.12 18.53 8.52
C LYS A 12 -2.83 17.25 7.76
N GLU A 13 -2.28 16.24 8.44
CA GLU A 13 -1.99 14.93 7.85
C GLU A 13 -3.26 14.23 7.34
N GLN A 14 -4.35 14.26 8.14
CA GLN A 14 -5.65 13.73 7.72
C GLN A 14 -6.20 14.45 6.48
N VAL A 15 -6.13 15.79 6.46
CA VAL A 15 -6.58 16.60 5.31
C VAL A 15 -5.76 16.27 4.06
N PHE A 16 -4.44 16.19 4.16
CA PHE A 16 -3.57 15.87 3.02
C PHE A 16 -3.78 14.45 2.50
N LYS A 17 -4.00 13.48 3.40
CA LYS A 17 -4.35 12.11 3.04
C LYS A 17 -5.67 12.06 2.27
N LYS A 18 -6.70 12.79 2.76
CA LYS A 18 -7.99 12.87 2.06
C LYS A 18 -7.82 13.52 0.69
N LEU A 19 -7.19 14.70 0.62
CA LEU A 19 -7.02 15.43 -0.63
C LEU A 19 -6.25 14.62 -1.68
N ARG A 20 -5.21 13.88 -1.27
CA ARG A 20 -4.53 12.92 -2.14
C ARG A 20 -5.49 11.92 -2.77
N ARG A 21 -6.34 11.29 -1.95
CA ARG A 21 -7.27 10.26 -2.39
C ARG A 21 -8.26 10.84 -3.41
N GLU A 22 -8.76 12.05 -3.17
CA GLU A 22 -9.66 12.75 -4.09
C GLU A 22 -8.98 13.04 -5.44
N ILE A 23 -7.75 13.53 -5.44
CA ILE A 23 -6.99 13.80 -6.68
C ILE A 23 -6.76 12.51 -7.48
N LEU A 24 -6.38 11.41 -6.80
CA LEU A 24 -6.17 10.12 -7.47
C LEU A 24 -7.48 9.55 -8.03
N ALA A 25 -8.58 9.65 -7.28
CA ALA A 25 -9.90 9.24 -7.74
C ALA A 25 -10.36 10.07 -8.95
N ALA A 26 -10.09 11.38 -8.95
CA ALA A 26 -10.40 12.25 -10.07
C ALA A 26 -9.60 11.87 -11.33
N ARG A 27 -8.31 11.56 -11.20
CA ARG A 27 -7.48 11.07 -12.32
C ARG A 27 -8.04 9.78 -12.90
N LEU A 28 -8.33 8.80 -12.05
CA LEU A 28 -8.91 7.53 -12.47
C LEU A 28 -10.25 7.76 -13.19
N LYS A 29 -11.11 8.61 -12.63
CA LYS A 29 -12.40 8.94 -13.24
C LYS A 29 -12.25 9.56 -14.62
N VAL A 30 -11.34 10.53 -14.80
CA VAL A 30 -11.07 11.15 -16.10
C VAL A 30 -10.66 10.08 -17.12
N THR A 31 -9.71 9.21 -16.76
CA THR A 31 -9.26 8.13 -17.65
C THR A 31 -10.40 7.19 -18.04
N LEU A 32 -11.24 6.78 -17.07
CA LEU A 32 -12.36 5.89 -17.34
C LEU A 32 -13.45 6.56 -18.18
N ASP A 33 -13.75 7.82 -17.91
CA ASP A 33 -14.71 8.58 -18.71
C ASP A 33 -14.22 8.72 -20.16
N GLU A 34 -12.94 8.99 -20.38
CA GLU A 34 -12.31 9.04 -21.71
C GLU A 34 -12.41 7.69 -22.45
N GLN A 35 -12.10 6.59 -21.77
CA GLN A 35 -12.21 5.24 -22.35
C GLN A 35 -13.64 4.84 -22.70
N LEU A 36 -14.62 5.36 -21.95
CA LEU A 36 -16.04 5.08 -22.17
C LEU A 36 -16.74 6.14 -23.05
N ASN A 37 -15.99 7.08 -23.64
CA ASN A 37 -16.51 8.22 -24.41
C ASN A 37 -17.57 9.05 -23.65
N ARG A 38 -17.40 9.16 -22.33
CA ARG A 38 -18.25 9.98 -21.45
C ARG A 38 -17.60 11.33 -21.21
N LYS A 39 -18.44 12.36 -21.01
CA LYS A 39 -17.94 13.68 -20.63
C LYS A 39 -17.63 13.72 -19.14
N THR A 40 -16.40 14.08 -18.79
CA THR A 40 -16.04 14.42 -17.41
C THR A 40 -16.40 15.86 -17.09
N SER A 41 -16.85 16.11 -15.86
CA SER A 41 -17.12 17.47 -15.36
C SER A 41 -15.83 18.32 -15.31
N PRO A 42 -15.88 19.62 -15.68
CA PRO A 42 -14.73 20.53 -15.59
C PRO A 42 -14.06 20.56 -14.21
N THR A 43 -14.84 20.44 -13.13
CA THR A 43 -14.32 20.44 -11.77
C THR A 43 -13.45 19.22 -11.48
N VAL A 44 -13.86 18.05 -11.96
CA VAL A 44 -13.10 16.80 -11.79
C VAL A 44 -11.81 16.84 -12.62
N LYS A 45 -11.86 17.42 -13.82
CA LYS A 45 -10.69 17.63 -14.66
C LYS A 45 -9.67 18.58 -14.02
N ARG A 46 -10.13 19.70 -13.45
CA ARG A 46 -9.26 20.60 -12.67
C ARG A 46 -8.63 19.89 -11.47
N LEU A 47 -9.40 19.05 -10.77
CA LEU A 47 -8.93 18.30 -9.61
C LEU A 47 -7.88 17.24 -9.99
N SER A 48 -8.05 16.56 -11.12
CA SER A 48 -7.10 15.54 -11.58
C SER A 48 -5.73 16.14 -11.95
N GLU A 49 -5.73 17.38 -12.44
CA GLU A 49 -4.53 18.15 -12.80
C GLU A 49 -3.78 18.72 -11.58
N MET A 50 -4.37 18.68 -10.39
CA MET A 50 -3.71 19.18 -9.18
C MET A 50 -2.49 18.34 -8.78
N LYS A 51 -1.49 19.00 -8.18
CA LYS A 51 -0.32 18.34 -7.59
C LYS A 51 -0.75 17.58 -6.32
N LEU A 52 -0.19 16.39 -6.12
CA LEU A 52 -0.42 15.62 -4.90
C LEU A 52 0.24 16.33 -3.70
N PRO A 53 -0.49 16.54 -2.58
CA PRO A 53 0.10 17.02 -1.33
C PRO A 53 1.29 16.13 -0.89
N PRO A 54 2.29 16.58 -0.12
CA PRO A 54 3.42 15.75 0.32
C PRO A 54 3.01 14.65 1.30
N ILE A 55 3.73 13.50 1.34
CA ILE A 55 3.46 12.44 2.34
C ILE A 55 4.11 12.92 3.64
N ALA A 56 3.31 13.12 4.68
CA ALA A 56 3.87 13.33 6.01
C ALA A 56 4.48 12.00 6.47
N ARG A 57 5.81 11.93 6.53
CA ARG A 57 6.50 10.84 7.21
C ARG A 57 6.28 11.07 8.70
N SER A 58 5.45 10.24 9.34
CA SER A 58 5.53 10.10 10.79
C SER A 58 6.91 9.53 11.06
N VAL A 59 7.76 10.29 11.74
CA VAL A 59 9.03 9.78 12.26
C VAL A 59 8.62 8.82 13.36
N ASN A 60 8.46 7.55 13.02
CA ASN A 60 8.26 6.49 13.99
C ASN A 60 9.61 6.38 14.70
N VAL A 61 9.78 7.08 15.83
CA VAL A 61 10.94 6.90 16.69
C VAL A 61 10.84 5.48 17.22
N LEU A 62 11.60 4.58 16.58
CA LEU A 62 11.73 3.20 17.01
C LEU A 62 12.12 3.20 18.50
N ASN A 63 11.19 2.77 19.33
CA ASN A 63 11.40 2.50 20.75
C ASN A 63 12.54 1.46 20.86
N ARG A 64 13.70 1.89 21.38
CA ARG A 64 14.97 1.15 21.48
C ARG A 64 14.96 0.03 22.54
N ASN A 65 13.80 -0.53 22.89
CA ASN A 65 13.68 -1.56 23.93
C ASN A 65 13.21 -2.93 23.40
N THR A 66 13.56 -3.30 22.17
CA THR A 66 13.43 -4.72 21.77
C THR A 66 14.61 -5.50 22.35
N PRO A 67 14.37 -6.48 23.26
CA PRO A 67 15.44 -7.34 23.73
C PRO A 67 16.07 -8.04 22.53
N LYS A 68 17.40 -7.99 22.44
CA LYS A 68 18.16 -8.76 21.45
C LYS A 68 17.90 -10.23 21.72
N VAL A 69 17.02 -10.83 20.92
CA VAL A 69 16.93 -12.29 20.85
C VAL A 69 18.02 -12.69 19.87
N ASP A 70 19.11 -13.27 20.39
CA ASP A 70 20.17 -13.85 19.57
C ASP A 70 19.59 -15.06 18.84
N ILE A 71 19.02 -14.82 17.65
CA ILE A 71 18.58 -15.89 16.76
C ILE A 71 19.85 -16.46 16.12
N ALA A 72 20.37 -17.49 16.77
CA ALA A 72 21.35 -18.39 16.20
C ALA A 72 20.88 -18.80 14.79
N ARG A 73 21.73 -18.55 13.79
CA ARG A 73 21.58 -19.06 12.44
C ARG A 73 21.57 -20.58 12.48
N SER A 74 20.38 -21.19 12.49
CA SER A 74 20.21 -22.55 12.00
C SER A 74 19.89 -22.47 10.51
N SER A 75 20.87 -22.90 9.73
CA SER A 75 20.76 -23.27 8.33
C SER A 75 19.56 -24.19 8.10
N GLY A 76 18.45 -23.63 7.59
CA GLY A 76 17.22 -24.36 7.28
C GLY A 76 16.82 -24.11 5.83
N ARG A 77 17.26 -25.01 4.96
CA ARG A 77 16.89 -25.18 3.54
C ARG A 77 15.38 -24.91 3.32
N VAL A 78 15.05 -23.86 2.57
CA VAL A 78 13.66 -23.62 2.11
C VAL A 78 13.32 -24.71 1.10
N GLN A 79 12.54 -25.70 1.50
CA GLN A 79 11.89 -26.60 0.55
C GLN A 79 10.55 -25.98 0.14
N TYR A 80 10.45 -25.58 -1.12
CA TYR A 80 9.17 -25.35 -1.76
C TYR A 80 8.51 -26.72 -1.99
N VAL A 81 7.43 -26.98 -1.28
CA VAL A 81 6.54 -28.12 -1.57
C VAL A 81 5.45 -27.62 -2.51
N ASP A 82 5.46 -28.09 -3.76
CA ASP A 82 4.40 -27.83 -4.73
C ASP A 82 3.11 -28.52 -4.26
N ALA A 83 2.12 -27.71 -3.86
CA ALA A 83 0.84 -28.17 -3.31
C ALA A 83 -0.14 -28.72 -4.36
N THR A 84 0.33 -29.18 -5.53
CA THR A 84 -0.53 -29.65 -6.63
C THR A 84 -0.26 -31.10 -7.07
N ARG A 85 0.56 -31.85 -6.34
CA ARG A 85 0.77 -33.28 -6.64
C ARG A 85 -0.29 -34.16 -5.99
N ASN A 86 -1.31 -34.50 -6.78
CA ASN A 86 -2.30 -35.53 -6.52
C ASN A 86 -1.61 -36.88 -6.17
N PRO A 87 -1.88 -37.49 -5.00
CA PRO A 87 -1.21 -38.71 -4.54
C PRO A 87 -1.73 -40.03 -5.17
N HIS A 88 -2.61 -39.98 -6.19
CA HIS A 88 -3.15 -41.18 -6.85
C HIS A 88 -2.79 -41.28 -8.33
N SER A 89 -1.50 -41.34 -8.62
CA SER A 89 -1.01 -41.83 -9.92
C SER A 89 0.07 -42.89 -9.70
N GLN A 90 -0.36 -44.11 -9.38
CA GLN A 90 0.46 -45.29 -9.60
C GLN A 90 0.50 -45.55 -11.11
N ARG A 91 1.53 -45.04 -11.79
CA ARG A 91 1.91 -45.56 -13.11
C ARG A 91 2.98 -46.62 -12.92
N SER A 92 2.54 -47.85 -13.14
CA SER A 92 3.35 -49.03 -13.41
C SER A 92 4.45 -48.71 -14.45
N ILE A 93 5.70 -48.99 -14.08
CA ILE A 93 6.76 -49.30 -15.03
C ILE A 93 7.49 -50.55 -14.53
N ALA A 94 7.27 -51.67 -15.21
CA ALA A 94 8.20 -52.79 -15.23
C ALA A 94 8.15 -53.35 -16.65
N SER A 95 9.34 -53.36 -17.28
CA SER A 95 9.65 -53.91 -18.60
C SER A 95 9.62 -55.44 -18.61
#